data_AF-A0A7V6PGI7-F1
#
_entry.id   AF-A0A7V6PGI7-F1
#
_cell.length_a   1.000
_cell.length_b   1.000
_cell.length_c   1.000
_cell.angle_alpha   90.00
_cell.angle_beta   90.00
_cell.angle_gamma   90.00
#
_symmetry.space_group_name_H-M   'P 1'
#
loop_
_entity.id
_entity.type
_entity.pdbx_description
1 polymer ?
#
loop_
_entity_poly.entity_id
_entity_poly.type
_entity_poly.pdbx_seq_one_letter_code
_entity_poly.pdbx_strand_id
1 'polypeptide(L)'
;MDEQNTDLSNEAAALADILKWSVDLPGWQRDALRRLCGQTKLEPADIAALVAVCKGGAPAAPLDASHIRDPAASHAVVSLGALHGLSNVNALAPGERLSFGKTGLTVIYGDNGAGKSGYARVLKQLCRARSPKGDAILPNIYAGAGGVPTASVDFFIGGQKRNATWNQGGAADPMLSAVSVFDSRTANVHVENTNDLAYTPLPLRILAGLAQACQDVKAELSAEIRKLQQQTPVVLSNPECKPDTAVGKMIAGLSGKTKPDAIEKLAGLNAQEDARLQTLITDLAGDPARTVRQLQTQETRINAVIERIGKLTAAASE
;
A
#
# COMPACT_ATOMS: atom_id res chain seq x y z
N MET A 1 -32.63 -25.59 23.20
CA MET A 1 -31.67 -25.06 24.19
C MET A 1 -30.36 -25.12 23.47
N ASP A 2 -30.08 -24.03 22.76
CA ASP A 2 -29.09 -24.00 21.69
C ASP A 2 -27.69 -24.16 22.24
N GLU A 3 -26.97 -25.14 21.72
CA GLU A 3 -25.52 -25.26 21.87
C GLU A 3 -24.90 -24.02 21.21
N GLN A 4 -24.54 -23.04 22.03
CA GLN A 4 -23.64 -21.98 21.63
C GLN A 4 -22.28 -22.62 21.32
N ASN A 5 -22.09 -22.97 20.05
CA ASN A 5 -20.80 -23.31 19.47
C ASN A 5 -19.93 -22.05 19.59
N THR A 6 -19.16 -21.96 20.66
CA THR A 6 -18.12 -20.95 20.85
C THR A 6 -16.95 -21.30 19.95
N ASP A 7 -17.13 -21.06 18.64
CA ASP A 7 -16.06 -21.07 17.66
C ASP A 7 -15.08 -19.96 18.05
N LEU A 8 -14.06 -20.33 18.81
CA LEU A 8 -12.92 -19.48 19.10
C LEU A 8 -12.18 -19.28 17.77
N SER A 9 -12.57 -18.23 17.03
CA SER A 9 -11.91 -17.76 15.81
C SER A 9 -10.43 -17.59 16.08
N ASN A 10 -9.63 -18.58 15.68
CA ASN A 10 -8.19 -18.55 15.78
C ASN A 10 -7.57 -17.96 14.50
N GLU A 11 -6.30 -17.58 14.55
CA GLU A 11 -5.64 -16.94 13.41
C GLU A 11 -5.58 -17.81 12.16
N ALA A 12 -5.53 -19.14 12.33
CA ALA A 12 -5.51 -20.08 11.22
C ALA A 12 -6.83 -20.06 10.42
N ALA A 13 -7.98 -20.01 11.11
CA ALA A 13 -9.29 -19.87 10.47
C ALA A 13 -9.38 -18.54 9.70
N ALA A 14 -8.93 -17.43 10.31
CA ALA A 14 -8.92 -16.13 9.66
C ALA A 14 -7.97 -16.08 8.44
N LEU A 15 -6.83 -16.77 8.47
CA LEU A 15 -5.95 -16.88 7.29
C LEU A 15 -6.57 -17.73 6.17
N ALA A 16 -7.27 -18.81 6.52
CA ALA A 16 -8.00 -19.62 5.56
C ALA A 16 -9.14 -18.82 4.90
N ASP A 17 -9.81 -17.96 5.66
CA ASP A 17 -10.82 -17.03 5.13
C ASP A 17 -10.20 -16.00 4.19
N ILE A 18 -9.03 -15.44 4.53
CA ILE A 18 -8.27 -14.54 3.63
C ILE A 18 -7.89 -15.26 2.34
N LEU A 19 -7.45 -16.53 2.41
CA LEU A 19 -7.14 -17.33 1.22
C LEU A 19 -8.36 -17.46 0.30
N LYS A 20 -9.50 -17.83 0.89
CA LYS A 20 -10.76 -18.02 0.18
C LYS A 20 -11.23 -16.70 -0.45
N TRP A 21 -11.19 -15.61 0.32
CA TRP A 21 -11.51 -14.27 -0.16
C TRP A 21 -10.57 -13.79 -1.28
N SER A 22 -9.29 -14.16 -1.21
CA SER A 22 -8.29 -13.70 -2.19
C SER A 22 -8.55 -14.18 -3.61
N VAL A 23 -9.35 -15.23 -3.82
CA VAL A 23 -9.59 -15.84 -5.13
C VAL A 23 -10.19 -14.83 -6.12
N ASP A 24 -11.08 -13.95 -5.65
CA ASP A 24 -11.78 -12.96 -6.46
C ASP A 24 -10.97 -11.67 -6.68
N LEU A 25 -9.78 -11.55 -6.07
CA LEU A 25 -8.95 -10.36 -6.18
C LEU A 25 -8.10 -10.34 -7.44
N PRO A 26 -7.77 -9.14 -7.98
CA PRO A 26 -6.80 -8.98 -9.05
C PRO A 26 -5.47 -9.68 -8.75
N GLY A 27 -4.83 -10.23 -9.79
CA GLY A 27 -3.61 -11.03 -9.64
C GLY A 27 -2.51 -10.34 -8.85
N TRP A 28 -2.31 -9.03 -9.04
CA TRP A 28 -1.30 -8.27 -8.30
C TRP A 28 -1.63 -8.17 -6.79
N GLN A 29 -2.91 -8.07 -6.41
CA GLN A 29 -3.31 -8.04 -4.99
C GLN A 29 -3.09 -9.41 -4.33
N ARG A 30 -3.33 -10.49 -5.08
CA ARG A 30 -3.01 -11.84 -4.64
C ARG A 30 -1.51 -12.05 -4.45
N ASP A 31 -0.67 -11.50 -5.33
CA ASP A 31 0.80 -11.50 -5.14
C ASP A 31 1.23 -10.64 -3.95
N ALA A 32 0.59 -9.48 -3.73
CA ALA A 32 0.85 -8.66 -2.56
C ALA A 32 0.54 -9.41 -1.26
N LEU A 33 -0.60 -10.11 -1.19
CA LEU A 33 -0.97 -10.97 -0.06
C LEU A 33 0.06 -12.09 0.16
N ARG A 34 0.46 -12.79 -0.91
CA ARG A 34 1.51 -13.83 -0.87
C ARG A 34 2.81 -13.31 -0.24
N ARG A 35 3.26 -12.13 -0.65
CA ARG A 35 4.45 -11.47 -0.09
C ARG A 35 4.24 -11.16 1.40
N LEU A 36 3.12 -10.55 1.77
CA LEU A 36 2.78 -10.17 3.15
C LEU A 36 2.66 -11.37 4.13
N CYS A 37 2.36 -12.57 3.62
CA CYS A 37 2.45 -13.81 4.40
C CYS A 37 3.90 -14.16 4.80
N GLY A 38 4.87 -13.83 3.95
CA GLY A 38 6.30 -14.10 4.17
C GLY A 38 7.08 -12.97 4.86
N GLN A 39 6.61 -11.73 4.78
CA GLN A 39 7.32 -10.56 5.29
C GLN A 39 6.43 -9.58 6.07
N THR A 40 7.06 -8.85 7.00
CA THR A 40 6.36 -7.92 7.90
C THR A 40 5.82 -6.69 7.15
N LYS A 41 6.57 -6.22 6.15
CA LYS A 41 6.26 -5.04 5.32
C LYS A 41 6.80 -5.26 3.91
N LEU A 42 6.13 -4.71 2.90
CA LEU A 42 6.63 -4.69 1.53
C LEU A 42 7.73 -3.64 1.39
N GLU A 43 8.84 -4.01 0.78
CA GLU A 43 9.93 -3.09 0.47
C GLU A 43 9.67 -2.37 -0.85
N PRO A 44 10.34 -1.24 -1.15
CA PRO A 44 10.16 -0.51 -2.41
C PRO A 44 10.32 -1.36 -3.67
N ALA A 45 11.21 -2.36 -3.63
CA ALA A 45 11.41 -3.30 -4.72
C ALA A 45 10.18 -4.22 -4.95
N ASP A 46 9.47 -4.58 -3.87
CA ASP A 46 8.21 -5.33 -3.98
C ASP A 46 7.12 -4.48 -4.62
N ILE A 47 7.01 -3.20 -4.21
CA ILE A 47 6.05 -2.27 -4.78
C ILE A 47 6.31 -2.09 -6.28
N ALA A 48 7.57 -1.90 -6.68
CA ALA A 48 7.94 -1.80 -8.10
C ALA A 48 7.57 -3.06 -8.90
N ALA A 49 7.77 -4.25 -8.32
CA ALA A 49 7.37 -5.50 -8.94
C ALA A 49 5.83 -5.61 -9.10
N LEU A 50 5.07 -5.21 -8.07
CA LEU A 50 3.60 -5.18 -8.13
C LEU A 50 3.09 -4.18 -9.17
N VAL A 51 3.73 -3.02 -9.30
CA VAL A 51 3.44 -2.04 -10.36
C VAL A 51 3.67 -2.64 -11.76
N ALA A 52 4.75 -3.41 -11.95
CA ALA A 52 5.00 -4.09 -13.21
C ALA A 52 3.92 -5.12 -13.56
N VAL A 53 3.42 -5.86 -12.56
CA VAL A 53 2.27 -6.78 -12.72
C VAL A 53 1.00 -6.00 -13.09
N CYS A 54 0.71 -4.88 -12.44
CA CYS A 54 -0.44 -4.01 -12.78
C CYS A 54 -0.40 -3.52 -14.24
N LYS A 55 0.80 -3.27 -14.78
CA LYS A 55 1.02 -2.84 -16.16
C LYS A 55 0.98 -3.98 -17.19
N GLY A 56 0.84 -5.24 -16.73
CA GLY A 56 0.90 -6.43 -17.59
C GLY A 56 2.33 -6.80 -18.04
N GLY A 57 3.36 -6.20 -17.44
CA GLY A 57 4.77 -6.46 -17.78
C GLY A 57 5.36 -7.71 -17.11
N ALA A 58 4.66 -8.27 -16.12
CA ALA A 58 5.06 -9.49 -15.43
C ALA A 58 3.82 -10.31 -15.01
N PRO A 59 3.89 -11.65 -15.00
CA PRO A 59 2.82 -12.48 -14.46
C PRO A 59 2.72 -12.33 -12.94
N ALA A 60 1.50 -12.33 -12.41
CA ALA A 60 1.27 -12.36 -10.97
C ALA A 60 1.60 -13.76 -10.40
N ALA A 61 2.24 -13.80 -9.23
CA ALA A 61 2.38 -15.02 -8.45
C ALA A 61 1.29 -15.05 -7.36
N PRO A 62 0.18 -15.79 -7.55
CA PRO A 62 -0.96 -15.72 -6.65
C PRO A 62 -0.65 -16.32 -5.27
N LEU A 63 -1.36 -15.86 -4.24
CA LEU A 63 -1.44 -16.53 -2.95
C LEU A 63 -2.09 -17.92 -3.13
N ASP A 64 -1.45 -18.94 -2.57
CA ASP A 64 -1.97 -20.30 -2.45
C ASP A 64 -1.80 -20.85 -1.03
N ALA A 65 -2.37 -22.02 -0.76
CA ALA A 65 -2.35 -22.66 0.55
C ALA A 65 -0.93 -22.98 1.07
N SER A 66 0.06 -23.17 0.20
CA SER A 66 1.45 -23.45 0.60
C SER A 66 2.16 -22.21 1.15
N HIS A 67 1.69 -21.01 0.81
CA HIS A 67 2.21 -19.74 1.31
C HIS A 67 1.65 -19.36 2.68
N ILE A 68 0.51 -19.93 3.03
CA ILE A 68 -0.05 -19.84 4.37
C ILE A 68 0.64 -20.94 5.17
N ARG A 69 1.56 -20.55 6.06
CA ARG A 69 2.24 -21.50 6.94
C ARG A 69 1.18 -22.39 7.58
N ASP A 70 1.36 -23.70 7.41
CA ASP A 70 0.43 -24.74 7.85
C ASP A 70 -0.18 -24.39 9.22
N PRO A 71 -1.52 -24.39 9.37
CA PRO A 71 -2.18 -24.34 10.66
C PRO A 71 -1.53 -25.28 11.69
N ALA A 72 -1.07 -26.47 11.28
CA ALA A 72 -0.33 -27.41 12.14
C ALA A 72 1.03 -26.89 12.64
N ALA A 73 1.70 -26.03 11.87
CA ALA A 73 2.93 -25.35 12.30
C ALA A 73 2.65 -24.14 13.22
N SER A 74 1.46 -23.55 13.12
CA SER A 74 0.95 -22.53 14.06
C SER A 74 0.25 -23.13 15.29
N HIS A 75 0.02 -24.45 15.31
CA HIS A 75 -0.40 -25.25 16.46
C HIS A 75 0.76 -25.76 17.33
N ALA A 76 1.99 -25.29 17.11
CA ALA A 76 3.08 -25.57 18.02
C ALA A 76 2.80 -24.94 19.38
N VAL A 77 2.09 -25.66 20.25
CA VAL A 77 1.98 -25.34 21.66
C VAL A 77 3.41 -25.39 22.21
N VAL A 78 4.00 -24.22 22.41
CA VAL A 78 5.31 -24.10 23.01
C VAL A 78 5.14 -24.14 24.52
N SER A 79 5.64 -25.19 25.15
CA SER A 79 5.69 -25.29 26.61
C SER A 79 7.13 -25.28 27.10
N LEU A 80 7.37 -24.54 28.18
CA LEU A 80 8.67 -24.56 28.85
C LEU A 80 8.86 -25.90 29.53
N GLY A 81 10.07 -26.45 29.43
CA GLY A 81 10.48 -27.67 30.12
C GLY A 81 11.39 -27.37 31.31
N ALA A 82 12.47 -26.63 31.08
CA ALA A 82 13.39 -26.22 32.15
C ALA A 82 14.26 -25.03 31.74
N LEU A 83 14.67 -24.24 32.73
CA LEU A 83 15.72 -23.23 32.62
C LEU A 83 16.90 -23.66 33.49
N HIS A 84 18.09 -23.83 32.91
CA HIS A 84 19.26 -24.41 33.55
C HIS A 84 20.56 -23.86 32.97
N GLY A 85 21.70 -24.27 33.54
CA GLY A 85 23.02 -23.85 33.05
C GLY A 85 23.21 -22.34 33.09
N LEU A 86 22.64 -21.67 34.11
CA LEU A 86 22.73 -20.23 34.25
C LEU A 86 24.14 -19.86 34.72
N SER A 87 24.77 -18.94 34.01
CA SER A 87 26.06 -18.37 34.38
C SER A 87 26.01 -16.85 34.32
N ASN A 88 26.66 -16.18 35.27
CA ASN A 88 26.68 -14.72 35.38
C ASN A 88 25.28 -14.07 35.50
N VAL A 89 24.30 -14.79 36.06
CA VAL A 89 22.94 -14.30 36.32
C VAL A 89 22.73 -14.13 37.82
N ASN A 90 22.80 -12.89 38.33
CA ASN A 90 22.65 -12.57 39.76
C ASN A 90 23.54 -13.49 40.64
N ALA A 91 23.15 -13.75 41.89
CA ALA A 91 23.83 -14.68 42.79
C ALA A 91 23.19 -16.08 42.76
N LEU A 92 22.84 -16.58 41.56
CA LEU A 92 22.31 -17.94 41.41
C LEU A 92 23.43 -18.98 41.52
N ALA A 93 23.15 -20.10 42.20
CA ALA A 93 24.12 -21.18 42.37
C ALA A 93 24.40 -21.88 41.02
N PRO A 94 25.67 -22.20 40.71
CA PRO A 94 26.01 -22.94 39.50
C PRO A 94 25.34 -24.33 39.48
N GLY A 95 24.85 -24.74 38.32
CA GLY A 95 24.25 -26.07 38.13
C GLY A 95 22.77 -26.19 38.52
N GLU A 96 22.15 -25.11 39.02
CA GLU A 96 20.72 -25.08 39.33
C GLU A 96 19.84 -25.28 38.09
N ARG A 97 18.71 -25.95 38.30
CA ARG A 97 17.73 -26.29 37.25
C ARG A 97 16.32 -26.01 37.73
N LEU A 98 15.70 -24.99 37.14
CA LEU A 98 14.30 -24.66 37.32
C LEU A 98 13.45 -25.43 36.30
N SER A 99 12.67 -26.41 36.75
CA SER A 99 11.82 -27.23 35.88
C SER A 99 10.36 -26.77 35.90
N PHE A 100 9.70 -26.84 34.74
CA PHE A 100 8.29 -26.49 34.57
C PHE A 100 7.46 -27.74 34.32
N GLY A 101 6.26 -27.80 34.89
CA GLY A 101 5.30 -28.85 34.58
C GLY A 101 4.88 -28.79 33.11
N LYS A 102 4.80 -29.95 32.45
CA LYS A 102 4.36 -30.03 31.03
C LYS A 102 2.91 -29.57 30.83
N THR A 103 2.10 -29.67 31.88
CA THR A 103 0.68 -29.34 31.92
C THR A 103 0.32 -28.74 33.28
N GLY A 104 -0.65 -27.82 33.30
CA GLY A 104 -1.16 -27.23 34.54
C GLY A 104 -0.38 -26.01 35.02
N LEU A 105 -0.55 -25.67 36.31
CA LEU A 105 0.07 -24.52 36.94
C LEU A 105 1.36 -24.93 37.68
N THR A 106 2.47 -24.26 37.38
CA THR A 106 3.73 -24.42 38.14
C THR A 106 3.89 -23.23 39.09
N VAL A 107 3.95 -23.49 40.40
CA VAL A 107 4.16 -22.46 41.43
C VAL A 107 5.59 -22.57 41.97
N ILE A 108 6.36 -21.50 41.82
CA ILE A 108 7.74 -21.40 42.34
C ILE A 108 7.73 -20.38 43.48
N TYR A 109 8.07 -20.82 44.69
CA TYR A 109 8.11 -19.99 45.89
C TYR A 109 9.43 -20.18 46.64
N GLY A 110 9.69 -19.29 47.60
CA GLY A 110 10.91 -19.30 48.42
C GLY A 110 11.13 -17.93 49.05
N ASP A 111 12.14 -17.81 49.90
CA ASP A 111 12.40 -16.58 50.65
C ASP A 111 12.86 -15.42 49.75
N ASN A 112 12.80 -14.21 50.30
CA ASN A 112 13.42 -13.05 49.66
C ASN A 112 14.93 -13.29 49.53
N GLY A 113 15.47 -13.07 48.33
CA GLY A 113 16.86 -13.38 48.02
C GLY A 113 17.11 -14.79 47.45
N ALA A 114 16.12 -15.69 47.43
CA ALA A 114 16.27 -17.06 46.88
C ALA A 114 16.43 -17.13 45.34
N GLY A 115 16.61 -16.00 44.64
CA GLY A 115 16.91 -16.00 43.20
C GLY A 115 15.71 -16.03 42.24
N LYS A 116 14.46 -16.10 42.74
CA LYS A 116 13.22 -16.11 41.90
C LYS A 116 13.17 -15.01 40.84
N SER A 117 13.49 -13.78 41.21
CA SER A 117 13.52 -12.64 40.28
C SER A 117 14.65 -12.76 39.23
N GLY A 118 15.73 -13.47 39.55
CA GLY A 118 16.83 -13.74 38.61
C GLY A 118 16.35 -14.63 37.46
N TYR A 119 15.66 -15.74 37.78
CA TYR A 119 15.03 -16.59 36.76
C TYR A 119 13.99 -15.84 35.92
N ALA A 120 13.14 -15.03 36.56
CA ALA A 120 12.14 -14.23 35.84
C ALA A 120 12.79 -13.26 34.83
N ARG A 121 13.89 -12.59 35.20
CA ARG A 121 14.61 -11.69 34.27
C ARG A 121 15.18 -12.43 33.07
N VAL A 122 15.73 -13.62 33.26
CA VAL A 122 16.22 -14.46 32.14
C VAL A 122 15.07 -14.87 31.22
N LEU A 123 13.93 -15.30 31.79
CA LEU A 123 12.75 -15.63 31.00
C LEU A 123 12.21 -14.42 30.21
N LYS A 124 12.25 -13.21 30.76
CA LYS A 124 11.87 -12.00 30.03
C LYS A 124 12.78 -11.66 28.83
N GLN A 125 14.05 -12.08 28.87
CA GLN A 125 14.99 -11.90 27.76
C GLN A 125 14.87 -13.02 26.71
N LEU A 126 14.49 -14.23 27.15
CA LEU A 126 14.30 -15.41 26.29
C LEU A 126 12.95 -15.43 25.58
N CYS A 127 11.91 -15.00 26.28
CA CYS A 127 10.51 -15.09 25.88
C CYS A 127 9.93 -13.70 25.64
N ARG A 128 8.66 -13.62 25.24
CA ARG A 128 7.97 -12.35 25.03
C ARG A 128 7.63 -11.68 26.36
N ALA A 129 8.27 -10.55 26.67
CA ALA A 129 7.95 -9.73 27.84
C ALA A 129 7.99 -8.23 27.53
N ARG A 130 7.09 -7.44 28.12
CA ARG A 130 7.19 -5.97 28.12
C ARG A 130 8.07 -5.53 29.29
N SER A 131 9.38 -5.52 29.10
CA SER A 131 10.31 -5.06 30.13
C SER A 131 10.37 -3.53 30.17
N PRO A 132 10.20 -2.90 31.35
CA PRO A 132 10.54 -1.49 31.53
C PRO A 132 12.03 -1.26 31.24
N LYS A 133 12.39 -0.03 30.84
CA LYS A 133 13.79 0.42 30.84
C LYS A 133 14.39 0.16 32.23
N GLY A 134 15.25 -0.86 32.37
CA GLY A 134 15.89 -1.21 33.66
C GLY A 134 15.97 -2.69 34.04
N ASP A 135 15.39 -3.62 33.26
CA ASP A 135 15.48 -5.07 33.52
C ASP A 135 16.82 -5.71 33.05
N ALA A 136 17.94 -5.02 33.28
CA ALA A 136 19.26 -5.57 33.01
C ALA A 136 19.57 -6.71 33.99
N ILE A 137 20.05 -7.84 33.47
CA ILE A 137 20.56 -8.94 34.29
C ILE A 137 21.96 -8.53 34.77
N LEU A 138 22.11 -8.38 36.09
CA LEU A 138 23.37 -8.03 36.73
C LEU A 138 24.13 -9.31 37.11
N PRO A 139 25.47 -9.34 36.96
CA PRO A 139 26.29 -10.48 37.36
C PRO A 139 26.35 -10.64 38.89
N ASN A 140 26.93 -11.76 39.33
CA ASN A 140 27.13 -12.03 40.74
C ASN A 140 28.14 -11.05 41.36
N ILE A 141 27.73 -10.29 42.36
CA ILE A 141 28.60 -9.33 43.08
C ILE A 141 29.71 -10.00 43.90
N TYR A 142 29.57 -11.30 44.20
CA TYR A 142 30.55 -12.07 44.96
C TYR A 142 31.56 -12.81 44.06
N ALA A 143 31.38 -12.78 42.75
CA ALA A 143 32.29 -13.41 41.81
C ALA A 143 33.45 -12.46 41.44
N GLY A 144 34.69 -12.95 41.47
CA GLY A 144 35.88 -12.15 41.19
C GLY A 144 36.08 -11.74 39.72
N ALA A 145 35.29 -12.27 38.80
CA ALA A 145 35.31 -11.91 37.37
C ALA A 145 33.88 -11.75 36.85
N GLY A 146 33.63 -10.65 36.12
CA GLY A 146 32.40 -10.45 35.37
C GLY A 146 32.36 -11.31 34.11
N GLY A 147 31.15 -11.55 33.58
CA GLY A 147 30.95 -12.29 32.34
C GLY A 147 29.57 -12.03 31.75
N VAL A 148 29.40 -12.41 30.48
CA VAL A 148 28.10 -12.30 29.80
C VAL A 148 27.11 -13.28 30.44
N PRO A 149 25.90 -12.84 30.83
CA PRO A 149 24.86 -13.74 31.30
C PRO A 149 24.48 -14.76 30.24
N THR A 150 24.48 -16.04 30.63
CA THR A 150 24.10 -17.15 29.76
C THR A 150 23.10 -18.06 30.45
N ALA A 151 22.26 -18.74 29.66
CA ALA A 151 21.32 -19.74 30.14
C ALA A 151 20.99 -20.76 29.05
N SER A 152 20.57 -21.95 29.46
CA SER A 152 20.03 -22.98 28.58
C SER A 152 18.56 -23.21 28.91
N VAL A 153 17.72 -23.29 27.88
CA VAL A 153 16.29 -23.54 28.01
C VAL A 153 15.89 -24.80 27.26
N ASP A 154 15.25 -25.72 27.99
CA ASP A 154 14.55 -26.85 27.42
C ASP A 154 13.09 -26.44 27.21
N PHE A 155 12.56 -26.69 26.03
CA PHE A 155 11.16 -26.39 25.68
C PHE A 155 10.62 -27.46 24.72
N PHE A 156 9.30 -27.53 24.60
CA PHE A 156 8.62 -28.48 23.73
C PHE A 156 7.87 -27.74 22.62
N ILE A 157 7.93 -28.26 21.41
CA ILE A 157 7.14 -27.80 20.26
C ILE A 157 6.30 -28.98 19.80
N GLY A 158 4.98 -28.92 19.96
CA GLY A 158 4.11 -30.04 19.55
C GLY A 158 4.51 -31.37 20.21
N GLY A 159 4.99 -31.33 21.46
CA GLY A 159 5.47 -32.49 22.21
C GLY A 159 6.93 -32.90 21.95
N GLN A 160 7.60 -32.36 20.92
CA GLN A 160 9.01 -32.64 20.66
C GLN A 160 9.92 -31.78 21.52
N LYS A 161 10.86 -32.41 22.25
CA LYS A 161 11.83 -31.71 23.09
C LYS A 161 12.86 -30.98 22.23
N ARG A 162 13.08 -29.70 22.53
CA ARG A 162 14.16 -28.87 22.01
C ARG A 162 14.97 -28.25 23.15
N ASN A 163 16.18 -27.83 22.82
CA ASN A 163 17.08 -27.12 23.72
C ASN A 163 17.68 -25.93 22.95
N ALA A 164 17.76 -24.78 23.61
CA ALA A 164 18.41 -23.59 23.09
C ALA A 164 19.33 -22.98 24.16
N THR A 165 20.48 -22.48 23.71
CA THR A 165 21.41 -21.72 24.54
C THR A 165 21.27 -20.24 24.23
N TRP A 166 21.20 -19.41 25.27
CA TRP A 166 21.07 -17.97 25.17
C TRP A 166 22.23 -17.28 25.87
N ASN A 167 22.68 -16.20 25.24
CA ASN A 167 23.66 -15.26 25.78
C ASN A 167 23.07 -13.85 25.70
N GLN A 168 23.28 -13.03 26.72
CA GLN A 168 22.78 -11.66 26.73
C GLN A 168 23.31 -10.86 25.53
N GLY A 169 22.41 -10.18 24.82
CA GLY A 169 22.72 -9.43 23.59
C GLY A 169 22.68 -10.25 22.29
N GLY A 170 22.59 -11.58 22.38
CA GLY A 170 22.34 -12.46 21.24
C GLY A 170 20.86 -12.63 20.92
N ALA A 171 20.56 -13.11 19.72
CA ALA A 171 19.19 -13.46 19.33
C ALA A 171 18.73 -14.71 20.10
N ALA A 172 17.54 -14.65 20.70
CA ALA A 172 16.87 -15.81 21.29
C ALA A 172 16.27 -16.71 20.20
N ASP A 173 15.95 -17.97 20.54
CA ASP A 173 15.25 -18.86 19.63
C ASP A 173 13.87 -18.26 19.28
N PRO A 174 13.56 -18.04 17.97
CA PRO A 174 12.31 -17.42 17.55
C PRO A 174 11.04 -18.11 18.11
N MET A 175 11.10 -19.41 18.39
CA MET A 175 9.96 -20.18 18.90
C MET A 175 9.60 -19.82 20.34
N LEU A 176 10.54 -19.30 21.14
CA LEU A 176 10.27 -18.87 22.51
C LEU A 176 9.43 -17.58 22.57
N SER A 177 9.29 -16.86 21.45
CA SER A 177 8.39 -15.70 21.33
C SER A 177 6.91 -16.07 21.50
N ALA A 178 6.56 -17.35 21.35
CA ALA A 178 5.22 -17.86 21.62
C ALA A 178 4.88 -17.89 23.12
N VAL A 179 5.89 -17.86 24.01
CA VAL A 179 5.71 -17.85 25.46
C VAL A 179 5.69 -16.41 25.96
N SER A 180 4.69 -16.04 26.75
CA SER A 180 4.56 -14.70 27.32
C SER A 180 4.89 -14.70 28.81
N VAL A 181 5.72 -13.75 29.24
CA VAL A 181 6.13 -13.58 30.64
C VAL A 181 5.54 -12.28 31.18
N PHE A 182 4.83 -12.40 32.29
CA PHE A 182 4.14 -11.28 32.95
C PHE A 182 4.64 -11.14 34.39
N ASP A 183 4.84 -9.89 34.84
CA ASP A 183 5.06 -9.55 36.24
C ASP A 183 4.29 -8.28 36.63
N SER A 184 4.28 -7.95 37.92
CA SER A 184 3.57 -6.79 38.47
C SER A 184 4.05 -5.45 37.88
N ARG A 185 5.33 -5.32 37.49
CA ARG A 185 5.86 -4.12 36.84
C ARG A 185 5.47 -4.01 35.37
N THR A 186 5.25 -5.14 34.72
CA THR A 186 4.77 -5.27 33.34
C THR A 186 3.27 -4.96 33.23
N ALA A 187 2.51 -5.16 34.31
CA ALA A 187 1.06 -4.95 34.35
C ALA A 187 0.64 -3.48 34.20
N ASN A 188 1.34 -2.51 34.82
CA ASN A 188 0.98 -1.08 34.69
C ASN A 188 1.12 -0.57 33.26
N VAL A 189 2.08 -1.09 32.50
CA VAL A 189 2.25 -0.77 31.06
C VAL A 189 1.09 -1.30 30.20
N HIS A 190 0.35 -2.31 30.66
CA HIS A 190 -0.82 -2.84 29.98
C HIS A 190 -2.10 -2.04 30.23
N VAL A 191 -2.14 -1.21 31.28
CA VAL A 191 -3.35 -0.51 31.73
C VAL A 191 -3.28 1.00 31.48
N GLU A 192 -2.11 1.64 31.61
CA GLU A 192 -2.02 3.11 31.67
C GLU A 192 -1.54 3.82 30.39
N ASN A 193 -0.83 3.14 29.49
CA ASN A 193 -0.26 3.81 28.31
C ASN A 193 -1.17 3.68 27.08
N THR A 194 -1.48 4.82 26.47
CA THR A 194 -2.31 4.97 25.26
C THR A 194 -1.93 3.96 24.18
N ASN A 195 -2.95 3.18 23.82
CA ASN A 195 -3.06 2.20 22.73
C ASN A 195 -2.03 2.31 21.60
N ASP A 196 -1.12 1.34 21.60
CA ASP A 196 -0.73 0.64 20.38
C ASP A 196 -0.94 -0.84 20.69
N LEU A 197 -1.87 -1.49 19.97
CA LEU A 197 -2.19 -2.90 20.18
C LEU A 197 -0.88 -3.69 20.21
N ALA A 198 -0.53 -4.26 21.36
CA ALA A 198 0.71 -5.00 21.59
C ALA A 198 0.92 -6.18 20.62
N TYR A 199 -0.15 -6.54 19.92
CA TYR A 199 -0.27 -7.66 19.04
C TYR A 199 -1.34 -7.32 18.00
N THR A 200 -0.91 -7.10 16.77
CA THR A 200 -1.80 -7.14 15.61
C THR A 200 -1.76 -8.58 15.09
N PRO A 201 -2.86 -9.35 15.21
CA PRO A 201 -2.96 -10.68 14.63
C PRO A 201 -2.44 -10.71 13.20
N LEU A 202 -1.74 -11.79 12.83
CA LEU A 202 -1.17 -11.95 11.50
C LEU A 202 -2.19 -11.68 10.36
N PRO A 203 -3.44 -12.17 10.43
CA PRO A 203 -4.49 -11.82 9.45
C PRO A 203 -4.73 -10.32 9.31
N LEU A 204 -4.86 -9.61 10.43
CA LEU A 204 -5.12 -8.16 10.43
C LEU A 204 -3.91 -7.37 9.94
N ARG A 205 -2.70 -7.82 10.27
CA ARG A 205 -1.45 -7.23 9.75
C ARG A 205 -1.39 -7.36 8.23
N ILE A 206 -1.74 -8.51 7.68
CA ILE A 206 -1.75 -8.76 6.23
C ILE A 206 -2.76 -7.83 5.54
N LEU A 207 -3.97 -7.70 6.08
CA LEU A 207 -4.99 -6.81 5.52
C LEU A 207 -4.56 -5.33 5.57
N ALA A 208 -4.00 -4.88 6.69
CA ALA A 208 -3.45 -3.53 6.82
C ALA A 208 -2.28 -3.30 5.84
N GLY A 209 -1.40 -4.29 5.69
CA GLY A 209 -0.30 -4.27 4.73
C GLY A 209 -0.78 -4.19 3.28
N LEU A 210 -1.86 -4.90 2.94
CA LEU A 210 -2.47 -4.83 1.61
C LEU A 210 -3.07 -3.43 1.35
N ALA A 211 -3.74 -2.85 2.34
CA ALA A 211 -4.28 -1.49 2.22
C ALA A 211 -3.17 -0.47 1.96
N GLN A 212 -2.02 -0.59 2.65
CA GLN A 212 -0.86 0.25 2.40
C GLN A 212 -0.28 0.02 1.00
N ALA A 213 -0.14 -1.25 0.58
CA ALA A 213 0.35 -1.60 -0.75
C ALA A 213 -0.51 -0.97 -1.86
N CYS A 214 -1.84 -0.92 -1.68
CA CYS A 214 -2.75 -0.24 -2.61
C CYS A 214 -2.46 1.26 -2.73
N GLN A 215 -2.13 1.93 -1.61
CA GLN A 215 -1.77 3.35 -1.62
C GLN A 215 -0.43 3.58 -2.32
N ASP A 216 0.56 2.74 -2.02
CA ASP A 216 1.92 2.87 -2.57
C ASP A 216 1.92 2.61 -4.09
N VAL A 217 1.26 1.55 -4.56
CA VAL A 217 1.10 1.25 -6.00
C VAL A 217 0.35 2.39 -6.71
N LYS A 218 -0.70 2.94 -6.08
CA LYS A 218 -1.42 4.10 -6.64
C LYS A 218 -0.51 5.32 -6.76
N ALA A 219 0.34 5.57 -5.77
CA ALA A 219 1.25 6.71 -5.78
C ALA A 219 2.27 6.61 -6.93
N GLU A 220 2.90 5.44 -7.10
CA GLU A 220 3.85 5.16 -8.19
C GLU A 220 3.20 5.33 -9.57
N LEU A 221 2.04 4.69 -9.81
CA LEU A 221 1.32 4.82 -11.08
C LEU A 221 0.89 6.26 -11.36
N SER A 222 0.43 6.99 -10.34
CA SER A 222 0.04 8.40 -10.49
C SER A 222 1.24 9.28 -10.81
N ALA A 223 2.42 9.01 -10.22
CA ALA A 223 3.65 9.72 -10.53
C ALA A 223 4.09 9.44 -11.98
N GLU A 224 4.01 8.20 -12.44
CA GLU A 224 4.32 7.83 -13.82
C GLU A 224 3.36 8.50 -14.81
N ILE A 225 2.05 8.50 -14.54
CA ILE A 225 1.04 9.20 -15.36
C ILE A 225 1.37 10.70 -15.46
N ARG A 226 1.65 11.35 -14.32
CA ARG A 226 2.02 12.79 -14.31
C ARG A 226 3.27 13.05 -15.14
N LYS A 227 4.29 12.19 -15.03
CA LYS A 227 5.52 12.32 -15.83
C LYS A 227 5.24 12.21 -17.33
N LEU A 228 4.41 11.27 -17.75
CA LEU A 228 4.01 11.12 -19.16
C LEU A 228 3.17 12.31 -19.64
N GLN A 229 2.27 12.82 -18.80
CA GLN A 229 1.48 14.02 -19.11
C GLN A 229 2.38 15.25 -19.29
N GLN A 230 3.41 15.42 -18.46
CA GLN A 230 4.38 16.51 -18.58
C GLN A 230 5.23 16.43 -19.85
N GLN A 231 5.40 15.24 -20.43
CA GLN A 231 6.08 15.08 -21.72
C GLN A 231 5.20 15.49 -22.90
N THR A 232 3.88 15.69 -22.69
CA THR A 232 2.97 16.12 -23.75
C THR A 232 3.16 17.61 -24.01
N PRO A 233 3.56 18.03 -25.22
CA PRO A 233 3.71 19.45 -25.56
C PRO A 233 2.41 20.23 -25.32
N VAL A 234 2.55 21.48 -24.83
CA VAL A 234 1.40 22.37 -24.55
C VAL A 234 0.52 22.58 -25.78
N VAL A 235 1.12 22.61 -26.97
CA VAL A 235 0.42 22.74 -28.27
C VAL A 235 -0.59 21.61 -28.50
N LEU A 236 -0.36 20.42 -27.95
CA LEU A 236 -1.27 19.28 -28.07
C LEU A 236 -2.31 19.24 -26.96
N SER A 237 -1.98 19.73 -25.76
CA SER A 237 -2.90 19.71 -24.61
C SER A 237 -3.88 20.89 -24.61
N ASN A 238 -3.50 22.04 -25.18
CA ASN A 238 -4.38 23.19 -25.38
C ASN A 238 -4.14 23.84 -26.75
N PRO A 239 -4.61 23.22 -27.84
CA PRO A 239 -4.41 23.75 -29.18
C PRO A 239 -5.22 25.05 -29.38
N GLU A 240 -4.59 26.07 -29.94
CA GLU A 240 -5.24 27.36 -30.24
C GLU A 240 -6.30 27.26 -31.34
N CYS A 241 -6.34 26.15 -32.09
CA CYS A 241 -7.31 25.93 -33.14
C CYS A 241 -8.67 25.50 -32.58
N LYS A 242 -9.76 25.93 -33.24
CA LYS A 242 -11.11 25.47 -32.89
C LYS A 242 -11.26 23.96 -33.11
N PRO A 243 -11.91 23.22 -32.20
CA PRO A 243 -12.00 21.76 -32.25
C PRO A 243 -12.71 21.24 -33.52
N ASP A 244 -13.60 22.03 -34.10
CA ASP A 244 -14.44 21.63 -35.24
C ASP A 244 -13.70 21.70 -36.58
N THR A 245 -12.54 22.37 -36.61
CA THR A 245 -11.72 22.54 -37.81
C THR A 245 -11.01 21.25 -38.19
N ALA A 246 -10.60 21.13 -39.46
CA ALA A 246 -9.83 19.96 -39.92
C ALA A 246 -8.53 19.78 -39.10
N VAL A 247 -7.87 20.89 -38.76
CA VAL A 247 -6.67 20.93 -37.91
C VAL A 247 -7.00 20.49 -36.47
N GLY A 248 -8.07 21.01 -35.87
CA GLY A 248 -8.51 20.64 -34.52
C GLY A 248 -8.87 19.15 -34.38
N LYS A 249 -9.60 18.60 -35.35
CA LYS A 249 -9.91 17.17 -35.41
C LYS A 249 -8.67 16.31 -35.61
N MET A 250 -7.72 16.77 -36.42
CA MET A 250 -6.44 16.08 -36.62
C MET A 250 -5.62 16.04 -35.33
N ILE A 251 -5.47 17.18 -34.65
CA ILE A 251 -4.72 17.26 -33.38
C ILE A 251 -5.36 16.37 -32.31
N ALA A 252 -6.69 16.40 -32.16
CA ALA A 252 -7.41 15.55 -31.21
C ALA A 252 -7.28 14.04 -31.51
N GLY A 253 -7.10 13.68 -32.79
CA GLY A 253 -6.93 12.30 -33.26
C GLY A 253 -5.49 11.84 -33.42
N LEU A 254 -4.49 12.64 -33.00
CA LEU A 254 -3.08 12.28 -33.14
C LEU A 254 -2.78 10.97 -32.40
N SER A 255 -2.15 10.04 -33.12
CA SER A 255 -1.72 8.76 -32.57
C SER A 255 -0.43 8.31 -33.26
N GLY A 256 0.21 7.25 -32.74
CA GLY A 256 1.39 6.65 -33.37
C GLY A 256 1.14 6.07 -34.78
N LYS A 257 -0.11 6.06 -35.27
CA LYS A 257 -0.49 5.63 -36.62
C LYS A 257 -0.70 6.78 -37.60
N THR A 258 -0.66 8.03 -37.13
CA THR A 258 -0.85 9.21 -37.97
C THR A 258 0.35 9.38 -38.90
N LYS A 259 0.09 9.46 -40.22
CA LYS A 259 1.15 9.60 -41.23
C LYS A 259 1.63 11.06 -41.30
N PRO A 260 2.94 11.33 -41.45
CA PRO A 260 3.48 12.67 -41.60
C PRO A 260 2.80 13.48 -42.73
N ASP A 261 2.57 12.86 -43.88
CA ASP A 261 1.93 13.51 -45.05
C ASP A 261 0.54 14.10 -44.73
N ALA A 262 -0.21 13.49 -43.80
CA ALA A 262 -1.53 13.99 -43.41
C ALA A 262 -1.43 15.26 -42.55
N ILE A 263 -0.32 15.42 -41.81
CA ILE A 263 -0.02 16.61 -41.02
C ILE A 263 0.49 17.71 -41.93
N GLU A 264 1.39 17.39 -42.86
CA GLU A 264 1.96 18.37 -43.81
C GLU A 264 0.89 19.04 -44.67
N LYS A 265 -0.12 18.27 -45.13
CA LYS A 265 -1.28 18.81 -45.86
C LYS A 265 -2.08 19.85 -45.10
N LEU A 266 -2.03 19.82 -43.77
CA LEU A 266 -2.77 20.73 -42.89
C LEU A 266 -1.86 21.79 -42.25
N ALA A 267 -0.54 21.72 -42.49
CA ALA A 267 0.46 22.57 -41.85
C ALA A 267 0.59 23.96 -42.51
N GLY A 268 -0.06 24.18 -43.67
CA GLY A 268 -0.01 25.47 -44.38
C GLY A 268 -1.27 25.74 -45.18
N LEU A 269 -1.45 27.00 -45.55
CA LEU A 269 -2.45 27.46 -46.50
C LEU A 269 -1.85 27.41 -47.90
N ASN A 270 -2.63 26.97 -48.87
CA ASN A 270 -2.23 27.13 -50.27
C ASN A 270 -2.48 28.58 -50.73
N ALA A 271 -1.92 28.96 -51.88
CA ALA A 271 -2.02 30.33 -52.39
C ALA A 271 -3.46 30.84 -52.59
N GLN A 272 -4.42 29.95 -52.87
CA GLN A 272 -5.84 30.32 -53.00
C GLN A 272 -6.48 30.56 -51.63
N GLU A 273 -6.14 29.74 -50.63
CA GLU A 273 -6.61 29.89 -49.26
C GLU A 273 -6.05 31.15 -48.60
N ASP A 274 -4.77 31.48 -48.85
CA ASP A 274 -4.16 32.74 -48.40
C ASP A 274 -4.85 33.95 -49.03
N ALA A 275 -5.09 33.94 -50.34
CA ALA A 275 -5.81 35.02 -51.01
C ALA A 275 -7.21 35.22 -50.41
N ARG A 276 -7.94 34.13 -50.17
CA ARG A 276 -9.25 34.15 -49.52
C ARG A 276 -9.19 34.66 -48.08
N LEU A 277 -8.17 34.29 -47.32
CA LEU A 277 -7.96 34.79 -45.96
C LEU A 277 -7.78 36.31 -45.96
N GLN A 278 -7.00 36.86 -46.88
CA GLN A 278 -6.85 38.31 -47.03
C GLN A 278 -8.17 39.01 -47.38
N THR A 279 -8.98 38.42 -48.27
CA THR A 279 -10.34 38.91 -48.57
C THR A 279 -11.21 38.91 -47.31
N LEU A 280 -11.24 37.80 -46.56
CA LEU A 280 -12.03 37.69 -45.33
C LEU A 280 -11.61 38.72 -44.27
N ILE A 281 -10.31 38.94 -44.07
CA ILE A 281 -9.79 39.96 -43.14
C ILE A 281 -10.30 41.34 -43.56
N THR A 282 -10.26 41.64 -44.86
CA THR A 282 -10.73 42.93 -45.40
C THR A 282 -12.24 43.10 -45.20
N ASP A 283 -13.02 42.06 -45.50
CA ASP A 283 -14.48 42.09 -45.38
C ASP A 283 -14.93 42.20 -43.91
N LEU A 284 -14.24 41.52 -42.99
CA LEU A 284 -14.51 41.54 -41.55
C LEU A 284 -13.97 42.79 -40.84
N ALA A 285 -13.03 43.53 -41.45
CA ALA A 285 -12.61 44.84 -40.96
C ALA A 285 -13.71 45.90 -41.20
N GLY A 286 -14.60 45.68 -42.17
CA GLY A 286 -15.84 46.43 -42.33
C GLY A 286 -16.92 46.00 -41.32
N ASP A 287 -18.09 46.64 -41.38
CA ASP A 287 -19.31 46.15 -40.72
C ASP A 287 -20.23 45.56 -41.82
N PRO A 288 -20.18 44.23 -42.06
CA PRO A 288 -20.97 43.60 -43.12
C PRO A 288 -22.47 43.82 -42.92
N ALA A 289 -22.95 43.89 -41.68
CA ALA A 289 -24.35 44.14 -41.37
C ALA A 289 -24.75 45.57 -41.77
N ARG A 290 -23.88 46.54 -41.56
CA ARG A 290 -24.06 47.91 -42.04
C ARG A 290 -24.09 47.97 -43.56
N THR A 291 -23.17 47.28 -44.24
CA THR A 291 -23.13 47.22 -45.71
C THR A 291 -24.40 46.57 -46.27
N VAL A 292 -24.87 45.46 -45.69
CA VAL A 292 -26.13 44.80 -46.08
C VAL A 292 -27.32 45.74 -45.89
N ARG A 293 -27.44 46.41 -44.75
CA ARG A 293 -28.52 47.40 -44.51
C ARG A 293 -28.49 48.53 -45.53
N GLN A 294 -27.30 49.01 -45.88
CA GLN A 294 -27.12 50.10 -46.84
C GLN A 294 -27.54 49.65 -48.25
N LEU A 295 -27.13 48.46 -48.68
CA LEU A 295 -27.51 47.88 -49.98
C LEU A 295 -29.01 47.59 -50.06
N GLN A 296 -29.62 47.02 -49.01
CA GLN A 296 -31.07 46.81 -48.94
C GLN A 296 -31.85 48.13 -49.02
N THR A 297 -31.34 49.19 -48.41
CA THR A 297 -31.94 50.53 -48.48
C THR A 297 -31.82 51.12 -49.90
N GLN A 298 -30.71 50.87 -50.59
CA GLN A 298 -30.55 51.29 -51.99
C GLN A 298 -31.47 50.51 -52.92
N GLU A 299 -31.57 49.19 -52.74
CA GLU A 299 -32.46 48.31 -53.51
C GLU A 299 -33.92 48.76 -53.38
N THR A 300 -34.41 48.99 -52.16
CA THR A 300 -35.78 49.49 -51.94
C THR A 300 -36.02 50.85 -52.60
N ARG A 301 -35.04 51.77 -52.56
CA ARG A 301 -35.13 53.06 -53.26
C ARG A 301 -35.21 52.89 -54.78
N ILE A 302 -34.37 52.03 -55.35
CA ILE A 302 -34.35 51.78 -56.80
C ILE A 302 -35.67 51.15 -57.25
N ASN A 303 -36.17 50.15 -56.51
CA ASN A 303 -37.45 49.51 -56.79
C ASN A 303 -38.62 50.51 -56.72
N ALA A 304 -38.62 51.42 -55.74
CA ALA A 304 -39.64 52.47 -55.66
C ALA A 304 -39.58 53.45 -56.85
N VAL A 305 -38.39 53.76 -57.36
CA VAL A 305 -38.21 54.59 -58.56
C VAL A 305 -38.71 53.84 -59.81
N ILE A 306 -38.36 52.57 -59.96
CA ILE A 306 -38.86 51.72 -61.05
C ILE A 306 -40.39 51.68 -61.04
N GLU A 307 -41.00 51.49 -59.87
CA GLU A 307 -42.46 51.46 -59.72
C GLU A 307 -43.10 52.81 -60.10
N ARG A 308 -42.49 53.93 -59.70
CA ARG A 308 -42.95 55.27 -60.08
C ARG A 308 -42.85 55.54 -61.57
N ILE A 309 -41.74 55.13 -62.20
CA ILE A 309 -41.57 55.25 -63.65
C ILE A 309 -42.60 54.37 -64.38
N GLY A 310 -42.87 53.17 -63.88
CA GLY A 310 -43.93 52.29 -64.40
C GLY A 310 -45.32 52.92 -64.32
N LYS A 311 -45.65 53.59 -63.21
CA LYS A 311 -46.92 54.32 -63.06
C LYS A 311 -47.02 55.52 -64.01
N LEU A 312 -45.94 56.28 -64.18
CA LEU A 312 -45.90 57.42 -65.10
C LEU A 312 -46.00 57.01 -66.57
N THR A 313 -45.34 55.92 -66.95
CA THR A 313 -45.44 55.38 -68.32
C THR A 313 -46.83 54.83 -68.63
N ALA A 314 -47.47 54.15 -67.67
CA ALA A 314 -48.87 53.73 -67.82
C ALA A 314 -49.82 54.93 -68.00
N ALA A 315 -49.67 55.98 -67.18
CA ALA A 315 -50.51 57.18 -67.26
C ALA A 315 -50.26 58.06 -68.50
N ALA A 316 -49.10 57.95 -69.15
CA ALA A 316 -48.78 58.66 -70.40
C ALA A 316 -49.17 57.85 -71.66
N SER A 317 -49.64 56.62 -71.49
CA SER A 317 -50.06 55.72 -72.58
C SER A 317 -51.59 55.63 -72.72
N GLU A 318 -52.35 56.32 -71.86
CA GLU A 318 -53.79 56.63 -72.00
C GLU A 318 -53.98 58.02 -72.62
#